data_AF-A0AAD3XJT0-F1
#
_entry.id   AF-A0AAD3XJT0-F1
#
_cell.length_a   1.000
_cell.length_b   1.000
_cell.length_c   1.000
_cell.angle_alpha   90.00
_cell.angle_beta   90.00
_cell.angle_gamma   90.00
#
_symmetry.space_group_name_H-M   'P 1'
#
loop_
_entity.id
_entity.type
_entity.pdbx_description
1 polymer ?
#
loop_
_entity_poly.entity_id
_entity_poly.type
_entity_poly.pdbx_seq_one_letter_code
_entity_poly.pdbx_strand_id
1 'polypeptide(L)'
;MESGTIAVDRWTKGSRIYILTHLHADHTRGLSSTWGRDPIFCSRITAKLFPFRFSDFNLSLLRVVEVGSWHTSSLVSLATGSPAVAELMAIDAHHCPGKLARVRSV
;
A
#
# COMPACT_ATOMS: atom_id res chain seq x y z
N MET A 1 10.28 -6.66 -17.84
CA MET A 1 9.43 -5.71 -17.10
C MET A 1 9.97 -5.68 -15.69
N GLU A 2 10.68 -4.62 -15.33
CA GLU A 2 11.31 -4.51 -14.01
C GLU A 2 10.21 -4.57 -12.95
N SER A 3 10.28 -5.62 -12.12
CA SER A 3 9.43 -5.76 -10.94
C SER A 3 9.80 -4.64 -9.99
N GLY A 4 9.05 -3.53 -10.05
CA GLY A 4 9.19 -2.44 -9.11
C GLY A 4 8.96 -2.97 -7.70
N THR A 5 9.86 -2.64 -6.77
CA THR A 5 9.71 -2.93 -5.33
C THR A 5 8.36 -2.44 -4.78
N ILE A 6 7.72 -1.49 -5.47
CA ILE A 6 6.49 -0.81 -5.08
C ILE A 6 5.41 -0.95 -6.17
N ALA A 7 4.21 -1.34 -5.77
CA ALA A 7 2.98 -1.29 -6.56
C ALA A 7 1.99 -0.30 -5.94
N VAL A 8 1.34 0.50 -6.77
CA VAL A 8 0.32 1.47 -6.35
C VAL A 8 -0.99 1.11 -7.04
N ASP A 9 -2.05 0.85 -6.27
CA ASP A 9 -3.38 0.48 -6.73
C ASP A 9 -3.41 -0.69 -7.73
N ARG A 10 -2.38 -1.54 -7.68
CA ARG A 10 -2.19 -2.67 -8.57
C ARG A 10 -1.88 -3.92 -7.78
N TRP A 11 -2.71 -4.94 -7.98
CA TRP A 11 -2.77 -6.13 -7.13
C TRP A 11 -2.19 -7.36 -7.84
N THR A 12 -1.04 -7.19 -8.47
CA THR A 12 -0.30 -8.25 -9.18
C THR A 12 0.95 -8.66 -8.41
N LYS A 13 1.38 -9.91 -8.59
CA LYS A 13 2.66 -10.38 -8.01
C LYS A 13 3.85 -9.59 -8.58
N GLY A 14 4.91 -9.45 -7.78
CA GLY A 14 6.16 -8.83 -8.23
C GLY A 14 6.57 -7.57 -7.47
N SER A 15 5.83 -7.16 -6.44
CA SER A 15 6.22 -6.05 -5.56
C SER A 15 6.27 -6.48 -4.10
N ARG A 16 6.99 -5.72 -3.28
CA ARG A 16 7.15 -5.93 -1.82
C ARG A 16 6.37 -4.91 -1.00
N ILE A 17 6.09 -3.77 -1.59
CA ILE A 17 5.29 -2.70 -1.01
C ILE A 17 4.08 -2.51 -1.91
N TYR A 18 2.89 -2.59 -1.32
CA TYR A 18 1.65 -2.28 -2.01
C TYR A 18 1.03 -1.06 -1.36
N ILE A 19 0.60 -0.10 -2.16
CA ILE A 19 0.00 1.13 -1.68
C ILE A 19 -1.41 1.20 -2.22
N LEU A 20 -2.39 1.36 -1.32
CA LEU A 20 -3.76 1.71 -1.67
C LEU A 20 -3.92 3.23 -1.47
N THR A 21 -4.04 3.97 -2.55
CA THR A 21 -4.15 5.42 -2.48
C THR A 21 -5.47 5.85 -1.84
N HIS A 22 -6.59 5.22 -2.21
CA HIS A 22 -7.93 5.43 -1.66
C HIS A 22 -8.89 4.29 -2.04
N LEU A 23 -10.02 4.21 -1.33
CA LEU A 23 -10.96 3.10 -1.43
C LEU A 23 -12.04 3.28 -2.52
N HIS A 24 -11.64 3.61 -3.76
CA HIS A 24 -12.53 3.53 -4.92
C HIS A 24 -12.45 2.17 -5.62
N ALA A 25 -13.51 1.79 -6.33
CA ALA A 25 -13.66 0.45 -6.91
C ALA A 25 -12.65 0.15 -8.03
N ASP A 26 -12.28 1.15 -8.82
CA ASP A 26 -11.26 1.09 -9.87
C ASP A 26 -9.84 0.88 -9.33
N HIS A 27 -9.53 1.47 -8.17
CA HIS A 27 -8.23 1.33 -7.48
C HIS A 27 -8.08 0.01 -6.71
N THR A 28 -9.17 -0.73 -6.53
CA THR A 28 -9.19 -2.01 -5.80
C THR A 28 -9.44 -3.23 -6.69
N ARG A 29 -9.41 -3.05 -8.03
CA ARG A 29 -9.66 -4.13 -8.99
C ARG A 29 -8.61 -5.23 -8.91
N GLY A 30 -9.01 -6.41 -8.42
CA GLY A 30 -8.12 -7.56 -8.23
C GLY A 30 -7.60 -7.72 -6.80
N LEU A 31 -7.92 -6.80 -5.89
CA LEU A 31 -7.75 -6.98 -4.46
C LEU A 31 -8.94 -7.78 -3.89
N SER A 32 -8.65 -8.75 -3.04
CA SER A 32 -9.66 -9.59 -2.39
C SER A 32 -9.18 -10.06 -1.01
N SER A 33 -10.07 -10.69 -0.24
CA SER A 33 -9.76 -11.28 1.07
C SER A 33 -8.70 -12.39 1.01
N THR A 34 -8.46 -12.98 -0.18
CA THR A 34 -7.39 -13.96 -0.38
C THR A 34 -5.99 -13.32 -0.46
N TRP A 35 -5.88 -12.00 -0.33
CA TRP A 35 -4.59 -11.34 -0.22
C TRP A 35 -3.90 -11.74 1.09
N GLY A 36 -2.74 -12.40 0.96
CA GLY A 36 -1.98 -12.93 2.09
C GLY A 36 -0.48 -12.88 1.85
N ARG A 37 -0.02 -11.86 1.12
CA ARG A 37 1.36 -11.75 0.64
C ARG A 37 2.09 -10.68 1.45
N ASP A 38 2.14 -9.47 0.92
CA ASP A 38 2.89 -8.36 1.48
C ASP A 38 1.93 -7.29 2.04
N PRO A 39 2.45 -6.40 2.92
CA PRO A 39 1.64 -5.35 3.55
C PRO A 39 1.08 -4.34 2.55
N ILE A 40 -0.10 -3.82 2.87
CA ILE A 40 -0.76 -2.74 2.13
C ILE A 40 -0.69 -1.45 2.94
N PHE A 41 0.03 -0.47 2.42
CA PHE A 41 0.16 0.86 2.99
C PHE A 41 -1.00 1.75 2.54
N CYS A 42 -1.64 2.42 3.47
CA CYS A 42 -2.76 3.32 3.18
C CYS A 42 -2.93 4.39 4.26
N SER A 43 -3.81 5.36 4.02
CA SER A 43 -4.15 6.37 5.03
C SER A 43 -4.99 5.78 6.17
N ARG A 44 -5.02 6.48 7.31
CA ARG A 44 -5.88 6.10 8.45
C ARG A 44 -7.35 5.99 8.08
N ILE A 45 -7.85 6.87 7.20
CA ILE A 45 -9.25 6.85 6.76
C ILE A 45 -9.50 5.63 5.88
N THR A 46 -8.62 5.35 4.91
CA THR A 46 -8.71 4.15 4.07
C THR A 46 -8.71 2.89 4.92
N ALA A 47 -7.82 2.77 5.90
CA ALA A 47 -7.76 1.61 6.80
C ALA A 47 -9.05 1.43 7.62
N LYS A 48 -9.70 2.52 8.07
CA LYS A 48 -10.98 2.48 8.77
C LYS A 48 -12.14 2.04 7.87
N LEU A 49 -12.13 2.46 6.60
CA LEU A 49 -13.18 2.13 5.64
C LEU A 49 -12.99 0.75 5.00
N PHE A 50 -11.77 0.22 5.02
CA PHE A 50 -11.40 -1.04 4.37
C PHE A 50 -12.29 -2.24 4.74
N PRO A 51 -12.61 -2.50 6.03
CA PRO A 51 -13.39 -3.68 6.42
C PRO A 51 -14.83 -3.65 5.89
N PHE A 52 -15.40 -2.48 5.66
CA PHE A 52 -16.74 -2.35 5.08
C PHE A 52 -16.78 -2.78 3.60
N ARG A 53 -15.64 -2.71 2.90
CA ARG A 53 -15.50 -3.15 1.52
C ARG A 53 -14.97 -4.58 1.38
N PHE A 54 -14.21 -5.04 2.37
CA PHE A 54 -13.58 -6.36 2.42
C PHE A 54 -13.72 -6.97 3.83
N SER A 55 -14.89 -7.55 4.11
CA SER A 55 -15.24 -8.08 5.45
C SER A 55 -14.30 -9.18 5.95
N ASP A 56 -13.82 -10.04 5.04
CA ASP A 56 -13.00 -11.22 5.38
C ASP A 56 -11.50 -10.99 5.16
N PHE A 57 -11.08 -9.73 5.00
CA PHE A 57 -9.68 -9.43 4.76
C PHE A 57 -8.86 -9.50 6.04
N ASN A 58 -7.65 -10.07 5.96
CA ASN A 58 -6.72 -10.03 7.07
C ASN A 58 -6.19 -8.59 7.29
N LEU A 59 -6.83 -7.85 8.18
CA LEU A 59 -6.48 -6.46 8.49
C LEU A 59 -5.07 -6.32 9.10
N SER A 60 -4.45 -7.41 9.58
CA SER A 60 -3.06 -7.40 10.04
C SER A 60 -2.06 -7.10 8.92
N LEU A 61 -2.49 -7.11 7.66
CA LEU A 61 -1.68 -6.73 6.50
C LEU A 61 -1.74 -5.23 6.20
N LEU A 62 -2.68 -4.49 6.80
CA LEU A 62 -2.75 -3.04 6.61
C LEU A 62 -1.65 -2.35 7.41
N ARG A 63 -1.04 -1.33 6.81
CA ARG A 63 -0.08 -0.41 7.44
C ARG A 63 -0.57 1.00 7.23
N VAL A 64 -0.83 1.70 8.32
CA VAL A 64 -1.27 3.09 8.27
C VAL A 64 -0.05 3.98 8.09
N VAL A 65 -0.08 4.86 7.10
CA VAL A 65 0.91 5.91 6.89
C VAL A 65 0.27 7.26 7.19
N GLU A 66 0.90 8.04 8.06
CA GLU A 66 0.46 9.39 8.39
C GLU A 66 0.92 10.38 7.31
N VAL A 67 0.03 11.30 6.94
CA VAL A 67 0.32 12.32 5.93
C VAL A 67 1.38 13.28 6.46
N GLY A 68 2.39 13.55 5.64
CA GLY A 68 3.50 14.45 5.99
C GLY A 68 4.57 13.82 6.89
N SER A 69 4.46 12.53 7.21
CA SER A 69 5.45 11.81 8.01
C SER A 69 6.18 10.74 7.20
N TRP A 70 7.49 10.62 7.42
CA TRP A 70 8.28 9.55 6.85
C TRP A 70 7.98 8.22 7.55
N HIS A 71 7.78 7.18 6.76
CA HIS A 71 7.56 5.82 7.22
C HIS A 71 8.62 4.91 6.60
N THR A 72 9.47 4.33 7.45
CA THR A 72 10.54 3.42 7.04
C THR A 72 10.05 1.98 7.15
N SER A 73 10.28 1.18 6.10
CA SER A 73 9.96 -0.25 6.08
C SER A 73 11.15 -1.05 5.58
N SER A 74 11.50 -2.10 6.33
CA SER A 74 12.49 -3.09 5.91
C SER A 74 11.81 -4.15 5.04
N LEU A 75 12.44 -4.48 3.92
CA LEU A 75 11.97 -5.48 2.96
C LEU A 75 13.12 -6.29 2.38
N VAL A 76 12.79 -7.30 1.57
CA VAL A 76 13.78 -8.09 0.84
C VAL A 76 13.65 -7.78 -0.65
N SER A 77 14.73 -7.28 -1.25
CA SER A 77 14.80 -6.99 -2.68
C SER A 77 14.47 -8.24 -3.50
N LEU A 78 13.55 -8.11 -4.46
CA LEU A 78 13.21 -9.21 -5.37
C LEU A 78 14.33 -9.49 -6.39
N ALA A 79 15.17 -8.51 -6.68
CA ALA A 79 16.26 -8.64 -7.65
C ALA A 79 17.49 -9.32 -7.05
N THR A 80 17.83 -8.98 -5.80
CA THR A 80 19.09 -9.41 -5.16
C THR A 80 18.88 -10.38 -4.01
N GLY A 81 17.65 -10.54 -3.50
CA GLY A 81 17.37 -11.33 -2.30
C GLY A 81 17.96 -10.75 -1.01
N SER A 82 18.59 -9.57 -1.08
CA SER A 82 19.20 -8.90 0.06
C SER A 82 18.19 -8.06 0.84
N PRO A 83 18.46 -7.79 2.13
CA PRO A 83 17.74 -6.76 2.86
C PRO A 83 17.81 -5.42 2.12
N ALA A 84 16.69 -4.72 2.10
CA ALA A 84 16.52 -3.39 1.54
C ALA A 84 15.65 -2.56 2.48
N VAL A 85 15.80 -1.25 2.41
CA VAL A 85 14.96 -0.30 3.14
C VAL A 85 14.22 0.52 2.10
N ALA A 86 12.95 0.77 2.36
CA ALA A 86 12.20 1.79 1.64
C ALA A 86 11.63 2.78 2.64
N GLU A 87 11.72 4.05 2.29
CA GLU A 87 11.03 5.11 2.99
C GLU A 87 9.78 5.48 2.20
N LEU A 88 8.73 5.91 2.86
CA LEU A 88 7.45 6.23 2.25
C LEU A 88 6.94 7.48 2.96
N MET A 89 6.58 8.52 2.21
CA MET A 89 5.87 9.67 2.77
C MET A 89 4.56 9.85 2.02
N ALA A 90 3.45 9.85 2.77
CA ALA A 90 2.12 10.13 2.26
C ALA A 90 1.91 11.65 2.12
N ILE A 91 1.30 12.07 1.01
CA ILE A 91 0.90 13.46 0.76
C ILE A 91 -0.61 13.49 0.55
N ASP A 92 -1.32 14.49 1.06
CA ASP A 92 -2.76 14.65 0.82
C ASP A 92 -3.03 14.94 -0.67
N ALA A 93 -3.98 14.23 -1.26
CA ALA A 93 -4.38 14.40 -2.65
C ALA A 93 -5.55 15.37 -2.86
N HIS A 94 -6.21 15.84 -1.80
CA HIS A 94 -7.35 16.76 -1.86
C HIS A 94 -8.47 16.33 -2.84
N HIS A 95 -8.68 15.02 -3.01
CA HIS A 95 -9.67 14.46 -3.93
C HIS A 95 -10.87 13.85 -3.20
N CYS A 96 -10.60 13.02 -2.19
CA CYS A 96 -11.58 12.44 -1.30
C CYS A 96 -10.93 12.14 0.06
N PRO A 97 -11.72 11.98 1.14
CA PRO A 97 -11.18 11.68 2.46
C PRO A 97 -10.27 10.44 2.43
N GLY A 98 -9.00 10.63 2.81
CA GLY A 98 -8.02 9.55 2.90
C GLY A 98 -7.22 9.26 1.64
N LYS A 99 -7.38 10.02 0.55
CA LYS A 99 -6.57 9.83 -0.65
C LYS A 99 -5.13 10.31 -0.46
N LEU A 100 -4.18 9.43 -0.80
CA LEU A 100 -2.76 9.74 -0.85
C LEU A 100 -2.34 10.09 -2.30
N ALA A 101 -1.61 11.20 -2.48
CA ALA A 101 -1.22 11.71 -3.80
C ALA A 101 0.04 11.05 -4.35
N ARG A 102 1.01 10.80 -3.47
CA ARG A 102 2.33 10.31 -3.85
C ARG A 102 2.97 9.63 -2.66
N VAL A 103 3.74 8.57 -2.96
CA VAL A 103 4.63 7.93 -2.01
C VAL A 103 6.03 7.94 -2.63
N ARG A 104 6.99 8.56 -1.94
CA ARG A 104 8.39 8.64 -2.38
C ARG A 104 9.18 7.56 -1.66
N SER A 105 9.80 6.65 -2.42
CA SER A 105 10.90 5.82 -1.95
C SER A 105 12.23 6.49 -2.20
N VAL A 106 13.11 6.39 -1.21
CA VAL A 106 14.51 6.78 -1.31
C VAL A 106 15.32 5.54 -1.63
#